data_AF-A0A4Q8QH67-F1
#
_entry.id   AF-A0A4Q8QH67-F1
#
_cell.length_a   1.000
_cell.length_b   1.000
_cell.length_c   1.000
_cell.angle_alpha   90.00
_cell.angle_beta   90.00
_cell.angle_gamma   90.00
#
_symmetry.space_group_name_H-M   'P 1'
#
loop_
_entity.id
_entity.type
_entity.pdbx_description
1 polymer ?
#
loop_
_entity_poly.entity_id
_entity_poly.type
_entity_poly.pdbx_seq_one_letter_code
_entity_poly.pdbx_strand_id
1 'polypeptide(L)'
;NSPYSASKASSDHLVRAWRETYELPTLVTNCSNNYGPYHFPEKLIPHMIIKGLAGEPLPVYGDGKNIRDWLYVEDHAKALTLVLERGAVGETYNVGGRNERT
;
A
#
# COMPACT_ATOMS: atom_id res chain seq x y z
N ASN A 1 10.43 -5.65 -11.16
CA ASN A 1 9.14 -6.32 -11.46
C ASN A 1 9.11 -7.69 -10.81
N SER A 2 8.15 -7.93 -9.91
CA SER A 2 7.90 -9.23 -9.31
C SER A 2 6.58 -9.81 -9.84
N PRO A 3 6.34 -11.13 -9.71
CA PRO A 3 5.03 -11.72 -10.05
C PRO A 3 3.87 -11.05 -9.30
N TYR A 4 4.10 -10.63 -8.04
CA TYR A 4 3.13 -9.88 -7.26
C TYR A 4 2.82 -8.49 -7.85
N SER A 5 3.85 -7.71 -8.22
CA SER A 5 3.61 -6.38 -8.79
C SER A 5 2.99 -6.47 -10.19
N ALA A 6 3.35 -7.50 -10.97
CA ALA A 6 2.76 -7.76 -12.27
C ALA A 6 1.28 -8.14 -12.17
N SER A 7 0.90 -9.01 -11.22
CA SER A 7 -0.51 -9.37 -11.05
C SER A 7 -1.37 -8.20 -10.59
N LYS A 8 -0.83 -7.29 -9.76
CA LYS A 8 -1.50 -6.05 -9.36
C LYS A 8 -1.69 -5.07 -10.53
N ALA A 9 -0.67 -4.89 -11.37
CA ALA A 9 -0.82 -4.05 -12.57
C ALA A 9 -1.87 -4.64 -13.54
N SER A 10 -1.88 -5.97 -13.72
CA SER A 10 -2.89 -6.65 -14.53
C SER A 10 -4.31 -6.51 -13.95
N SER A 11 -4.48 -6.49 -12.62
CA SER A 11 -5.80 -6.26 -12.03
C SER A 11 -6.31 -4.84 -12.29
N ASP A 12 -5.45 -3.83 -12.26
CA ASP A 12 -5.83 -2.44 -12.56
C ASP A 12 -6.31 -2.32 -14.02
N HIS A 13 -5.61 -2.98 -14.96
CA HIS A 13 -6.05 -3.07 -16.35
C HIS A 13 -7.40 -3.79 -16.51
N LEU A 14 -7.62 -4.87 -15.76
CA LEU A 14 -8.90 -5.60 -15.81
C LEU A 14 -10.06 -4.72 -15.32
N VAL A 15 -9.89 -4.02 -14.20
CA VAL A 15 -10.92 -3.09 -13.67
C VAL A 15 -11.25 -2.00 -14.69
N ARG A 16 -10.23 -1.43 -15.34
CA ARG A 16 -10.42 -0.44 -16.39
C ARG A 16 -11.18 -0.99 -17.60
N ALA A 17 -10.81 -2.18 -18.08
CA ALA A 17 -11.47 -2.81 -19.22
C ALA A 17 -12.96 -3.07 -18.95
N TRP A 18 -13.31 -3.47 -17.73
CA TRP A 18 -14.71 -3.68 -17.34
C TRP A 18 -15.54 -2.40 -17.34
N ARG A 19 -14.98 -1.28 -16.89
CA ARG A 19 -15.63 0.03 -17.02
C ARG A 19 -15.79 0.42 -18.48
N GLU A 20 -14.73 0.33 -19.28
CA GLU A 20 -14.77 0.74 -20.69
C GLU A 20 -15.77 -0.09 -21.51
N THR A 21 -15.92 -1.38 -21.19
CA THR A 21 -16.78 -2.30 -21.94
C THR A 21 -18.24 -2.29 -21.44
N TYR A 22 -18.43 -2.21 -20.13
CA TYR A 22 -19.73 -2.45 -19.49
C TYR A 22 -20.25 -1.28 -18.68
N GLU A 23 -19.56 -0.13 -18.72
CA GLU A 23 -19.88 1.07 -17.95
C GLU A 23 -19.98 0.83 -16.44
N LEU A 24 -19.33 -0.25 -15.95
CA LEU A 24 -19.31 -0.60 -14.54
C LEU A 24 -18.66 0.55 -13.74
N PRO A 25 -19.31 1.07 -12.68
CA PRO A 25 -18.72 2.12 -11.88
C PRO A 25 -17.57 1.57 -11.05
N THR A 26 -16.35 1.98 -11.38
CA THR A 26 -15.12 1.50 -10.73
C THR A 26 -14.33 2.66 -10.12
N LEU A 27 -13.54 2.33 -9.10
CA LEU A 27 -12.56 3.21 -8.45
C LEU A 27 -11.30 2.38 -8.19
N VAL A 28 -10.13 2.94 -8.45
CA VAL A 28 -8.84 2.29 -8.16
C VAL A 28 -8.05 3.12 -7.16
N THR A 29 -7.47 2.48 -6.15
CA THR A 29 -6.60 3.15 -5.17
C THR A 29 -5.25 2.44 -5.10
N ASN A 30 -4.16 3.16 -5.31
CA ASN A 30 -2.81 2.65 -5.15
C ASN A 30 -2.14 3.31 -3.93
N CYS A 31 -1.76 2.51 -2.94
CA CYS A 31 -1.19 3.00 -1.69
C CYS A 31 0.33 2.74 -1.57
N SER A 32 1.00 3.52 -0.72
CA SER A 32 2.36 3.22 -0.28
C SER A 32 2.39 2.11 0.80
N ASN A 33 3.52 1.93 1.50
CA ASN A 33 3.68 0.85 2.46
C ASN A 33 2.87 1.11 3.74
N ASN A 34 1.84 0.31 3.98
CA ASN A 34 1.05 0.41 5.21
C ASN A 34 1.84 -0.03 6.47
N TYR A 35 1.58 0.64 7.60
CA TYR A 35 1.99 0.20 8.93
C TYR A 35 0.94 0.54 10.01
N GLY A 36 0.92 -0.23 11.10
CA GLY A 36 0.01 -0.02 12.22
C GLY A 36 -0.38 -1.32 12.94
N PRO A 37 -1.38 -1.29 13.83
CA PRO A 37 -1.90 -2.46 14.52
C PRO A 37 -2.35 -3.57 13.56
N TYR A 38 -2.34 -4.82 14.05
CA TYR A 38 -2.72 -6.03 13.29
C TYR A 38 -1.83 -6.39 12.08
N HIS A 39 -0.68 -5.72 11.92
CA HIS A 39 0.28 -6.03 10.87
C HIS A 39 1.05 -7.32 11.21
N PHE A 40 1.11 -8.26 10.26
CA PHE A 40 1.74 -9.57 10.50
C PHE A 40 3.22 -9.44 10.93
N PRO A 41 3.69 -10.21 11.95
CA PRO A 41 5.02 -10.05 12.55
C PRO A 41 6.23 -10.17 11.62
N GLU A 42 6.11 -10.77 10.44
CA GLU A 42 7.22 -10.89 9.48
C GLU A 42 7.49 -9.60 8.70
N LYS A 43 6.59 -8.62 8.75
CA LYS A 43 6.73 -7.35 8.03
C LYS A 43 7.73 -6.46 8.76
N LEU A 44 8.45 -5.60 8.02
CA LEU A 44 9.62 -4.88 8.53
C LEU A 44 9.40 -4.22 9.91
N ILE A 45 8.42 -3.33 10.03
CA ILE A 45 8.18 -2.58 11.27
C ILE A 45 7.85 -3.50 12.46
N PRO A 46 6.83 -4.38 12.40
CA PRO A 46 6.55 -5.26 13.54
C PRO A 46 7.70 -6.25 13.81
N HIS A 47 8.39 -6.75 12.78
CA HIS A 47 9.52 -7.66 12.94
C HIS A 47 10.66 -7.03 13.74
N MET A 48 11.02 -5.79 13.39
CA MET A 48 12.07 -5.02 14.07
C MET A 48 11.68 -4.70 15.52
N ILE A 49 10.42 -4.31 15.76
CA ILE A 49 9.93 -4.02 17.12
C ILE A 49 10.00 -5.27 17.98
N ILE A 50 9.48 -6.41 17.50
CA ILE A 50 9.43 -7.66 18.27
C ILE A 50 10.85 -8.14 18.61
N LYS A 51 11.76 -8.17 17.63
CA LYS A 51 13.16 -8.56 17.87
C LYS A 51 13.88 -7.59 18.80
N GLY A 52 13.66 -6.29 18.65
CA GLY A 52 14.24 -5.26 19.52
C GLY A 52 13.79 -5.42 20.96
N LEU A 53 12.50 -5.70 21.19
CA LEU A 53 11.95 -5.99 22.52
C LEU A 53 12.54 -7.27 23.12
N ALA A 54 12.85 -8.28 22.29
CA ALA A 54 13.48 -9.52 22.71
C ALA A 54 15.01 -9.42 22.90
N GLY A 55 15.63 -8.27 22.60
CA GLY A 55 17.09 -8.11 22.60
C GLY A 55 17.81 -8.94 21.53
N GLU A 56 17.08 -9.36 20.49
CA GLU A 56 17.62 -10.14 19.38
C GLU A 56 18.29 -9.24 18.32
N PRO A 57 19.20 -9.79 17.49
CA PRO A 57 19.74 -9.07 16.35
C PRO A 57 18.63 -8.60 15.39
N LEU A 58 18.73 -7.34 14.95
CA LEU A 58 17.81 -6.71 14.01
C LEU A 58 18.25 -6.96 12.55
N PRO A 59 17.58 -7.83 11.78
CA PRO A 59 18.05 -8.22 10.46
C PRO A 59 17.77 -7.15 9.41
N VAL A 60 18.81 -6.73 8.68
CA VAL A 60 18.68 -5.85 7.52
C VAL A 60 18.91 -6.67 6.24
N TYR A 61 17.92 -6.70 5.36
CA TYR A 61 18.05 -7.38 4.07
C TYR A 61 18.69 -6.45 3.02
N GLY A 62 19.67 -6.98 2.28
CA GLY A 62 20.43 -6.19 1.30
C GLY A 62 21.39 -5.21 1.98
N ASP A 63 21.45 -3.99 1.48
CA ASP A 63 22.33 -2.92 1.99
C ASP A 63 21.62 -1.90 2.88
N GLY A 64 20.33 -2.10 3.15
CA GLY A 64 19.51 -1.20 3.97
C GLY A 64 19.15 0.14 3.33
N LYS A 65 19.47 0.37 2.05
CA LYS A 65 19.25 1.67 1.37
C LYS A 65 17.91 1.79 0.64
N ASN A 66 17.06 0.75 0.71
CA ASN A 66 15.73 0.77 0.11
C ASN A 66 14.85 1.82 0.77
N ILE A 67 14.41 2.81 0.00
CA ILE A 67 13.53 3.88 0.50
C ILE A 67 12.06 3.55 0.24
N ARG A 68 11.18 3.89 1.18
CA ARG A 68 9.74 3.64 1.13
C ARG A 68 9.01 4.80 1.77
N ASP A 69 7.91 5.22 1.16
CA ASP A 69 6.87 6.01 1.82
C ASP A 69 6.03 5.08 2.74
N TRP A 70 5.91 5.45 4.01
CA TRP A 70 5.10 4.75 5.02
C TRP A 70 3.75 5.41 5.32
N LEU A 71 2.66 4.74 4.99
CA LEU A 71 1.29 5.19 5.24
C LEU A 71 0.72 4.53 6.49
N TYR A 72 0.25 5.32 7.46
CA TYR A 72 -0.41 4.77 8.64
C TYR A 72 -1.75 4.11 8.26
N VAL A 73 -2.05 2.95 8.85
CA VAL A 73 -3.18 2.11 8.45
C VAL A 73 -4.53 2.82 8.57
N GLU A 74 -4.73 3.63 9.60
CA GLU A 74 -5.99 4.38 9.75
C GLU A 74 -6.11 5.52 8.75
N ASP A 75 -4.99 6.13 8.35
CA ASP A 75 -5.03 7.16 7.30
C ASP A 75 -5.33 6.55 5.93
N HIS A 76 -4.83 5.34 5.66
CA HIS A 76 -5.26 4.59 4.48
C HIS A 76 -6.76 4.29 4.55
N ALA A 77 -7.28 3.81 5.69
CA ALA A 77 -8.71 3.54 5.85
C ALA A 77 -9.57 4.79 5.60
N LYS A 78 -9.18 5.94 6.16
CA LYS A 78 -9.85 7.23 5.90
C LYS A 78 -9.81 7.62 4.42
N ALA A 79 -8.69 7.41 3.74
CA ALA A 79 -8.55 7.69 2.32
C ALA A 79 -9.47 6.79 1.47
N LEU A 80 -9.60 5.50 1.81
CA LEU A 80 -10.53 4.59 1.12
C LEU A 80 -11.99 5.05 1.29
N THR A 81 -12.39 5.43 2.51
CA THR A 81 -13.73 5.99 2.76
C THR A 81 -13.95 7.27 1.95
N LEU A 82 -12.98 8.18 1.92
CA LEU A 82 -13.09 9.42 1.17
C LEU A 82 -13.21 9.19 -0.34
N VAL A 83 -12.42 8.28 -0.90
CA VAL A 83 -12.49 7.91 -2.32
C VAL A 83 -13.82 7.22 -2.64
N LEU A 84 -14.32 6.37 -1.75
CA LEU A 84 -15.62 5.73 -1.93
C LEU A 84 -16.77 6.75 -1.95
N GLU A 85 -16.75 7.73 -1.04
CA GLU A 85 -17.81 8.73 -0.89
C GLU A 85 -17.77 9.82 -1.97
N ARG A 86 -16.57 10.21 -2.42
CA ARG A 86 -16.37 11.43 -3.23
C ARG A 86 -15.53 11.23 -4.48
N GLY A 87 -15.03 10.02 -4.72
CA GLY A 87 -14.25 9.69 -5.90
C GLY A 87 -15.08 9.82 -7.18
N ALA A 88 -14.44 10.30 -8.23
CA ALA A 88 -15.00 10.32 -9.57
C ALA A 88 -14.91 8.91 -10.17
N VAL A 89 -16.03 8.42 -10.69
CA VAL A 89 -16.12 7.07 -11.26
C VAL A 89 -15.18 6.90 -12.46
N GLY A 90 -14.33 5.89 -12.38
CA GLY A 90 -13.31 5.55 -13.36
C GLY A 90 -11.93 6.11 -13.08
N GLU A 91 -11.78 6.90 -12.03
CA GLU A 91 -10.50 7.49 -11.66
C GLU A 91 -9.65 6.58 -10.77
N THR A 92 -8.36 6.88 -10.79
CA THR A 92 -7.33 6.25 -9.97
C THR A 92 -6.75 7.23 -8.97
N TYR A 93 -6.65 6.84 -7.71
CA TYR A 93 -6.19 7.68 -6.61
C TYR A 93 -4.94 7.12 -5.95
N ASN A 94 -3.87 7.91 -5.93
CA ASN A 94 -2.66 7.59 -5.17
C ASN A 94 -2.81 8.03 -3.70
N VAL A 95 -2.52 7.13 -2.77
CA VAL A 95 -2.60 7.36 -1.32
C VAL A 95 -1.24 7.12 -0.68
N GLY A 96 -0.56 8.20 -0.28
CA GLY A 96 0.79 8.15 0.32
C GLY A 96 0.85 8.85 1.66
N GLY A 97 1.86 8.49 2.46
CA GLY A 97 2.11 9.04 3.79
C GLY A 97 2.97 10.32 3.80
N ARG A 98 3.54 10.74 2.66
CA ARG A 98 4.25 12.03 2.50
C ARG A 98 5.42 12.24 3.50
N ASN A 99 6.05 11.14 3.90
CA ASN A 99 7.12 11.10 4.90
C ASN A 99 8.53 11.04 4.29
N GLU A 100 8.67 10.61 3.04
CA GLU A 100 9.93 10.66 2.32
C GLU A 100 10.11 12.04 1.69
N ARG A 101 11.10 12.81 2.17
CA ARG A 101 11.42 14.15 1.68
C ARG A 101 12.93 14.25 1.44
N THR A 102 13.32 14.69 0.26
CA THR A 102 14.70 15.03 -0.12
C THR A 102 15.02 16.48 0.19
#